data_AF-A0A844EQ66-F1
#
_entry.id   AF-A0A844EQ66-F1
#
_cell.length_a   1.000
_cell.length_b   1.000
_cell.length_c   1.000
_cell.angle_alpha   90.00
_cell.angle_beta   90.00
_cell.angle_gamma   90.00
#
_symmetry.space_group_name_H-M   'P 1'
#
loop_
_entity.id
_entity.type
_entity.pdbx_description
1 polymer ?
#
loop_
_entity_poly.entity_id
_entity_poly.type
_entity_poly.pdbx_seq_one_letter_code
_entity_poly.pdbx_strand_id
1 'polypeptide(L)'
;LPISIHNRDAFEDTYAILKEMDVSDIRGVMHSFNGDVEWLKKFLDLGMLVSYSGVASFKKTHEVHDAVRNTPFDEMLVETDAPYL
;
A
#
# COMPACT_ATOMS: atom_id res chain seq x y z
N LEU A 1 -11.22 6.44 -13.50
CA LEU A 1 -11.06 7.02 -12.15
C LEU A 1 -10.17 6.06 -11.36
N PRO A 2 -9.20 6.54 -10.56
CA PRO A 2 -8.33 5.66 -9.78
C PRO A 2 -9.13 4.93 -8.68
N ILE A 3 -8.61 3.78 -8.25
CA ILE A 3 -9.20 2.96 -7.17
C ILE A 3 -8.45 3.16 -5.85
N SER A 4 -9.16 3.10 -4.73
CA SER A 4 -8.58 3.04 -3.38
C SER A 4 -8.91 1.69 -2.76
N ILE A 5 -7.87 0.93 -2.42
CA ILE A 5 -7.99 -0.47 -1.99
C ILE A 5 -7.60 -0.57 -0.53
N HIS A 6 -8.55 -1.04 0.28
CA HIS A 6 -8.28 -1.49 1.64
C HIS A 6 -7.94 -2.97 1.62
N ASN A 7 -6.87 -3.35 2.32
CA ASN A 7 -6.49 -4.75 2.52
C ASN A 7 -6.07 -4.97 3.97
N ARG A 8 -6.51 -6.09 4.55
CA ARG A 8 -6.10 -6.57 5.86
C ARG A 8 -6.11 -8.09 5.84
N ASP A 9 -4.96 -8.69 6.13
CA ASP A 9 -4.77 -10.14 6.18
C ASP A 9 -5.20 -10.88 4.89
N ALA A 10 -5.20 -10.19 3.74
CA ALA A 10 -5.66 -10.71 2.45
C ALA A 10 -4.75 -10.28 1.27
N PHE A 11 -3.44 -10.16 1.53
CA PHE A 11 -2.48 -9.67 0.54
C PHE A 11 -2.43 -10.53 -0.74
N GLU A 12 -2.42 -11.86 -0.58
CA GLU A 12 -2.36 -12.80 -1.71
C GLU A 12 -3.58 -12.68 -2.62
N ASP A 13 -4.77 -12.75 -2.04
CA ASP A 13 -6.04 -12.63 -2.77
C ASP A 13 -6.17 -11.26 -3.44
N THR A 14 -5.87 -10.19 -2.70
CA THR A 14 -5.92 -8.82 -3.23
C THR A 14 -4.97 -8.67 -4.42
N TYR A 15 -3.74 -9.14 -4.29
CA TYR A 15 -2.75 -9.08 -5.37
C TYR A 15 -3.18 -9.91 -6.59
N ALA A 16 -3.69 -11.13 -6.38
CA ALA A 16 -4.17 -11.99 -7.46
C ALA A 16 -5.29 -11.32 -8.27
N ILE A 17 -6.28 -10.73 -7.59
CA ILE A 17 -7.40 -10.03 -8.23
C ILE A 17 -6.90 -8.79 -8.98
N LEU A 18 -6.09 -7.93 -8.36
CA LEU A 18 -5.59 -6.71 -9.02
C LEU A 18 -4.73 -7.05 -10.24
N LYS A 19 -3.95 -8.12 -10.17
CA LYS A 19 -3.15 -8.61 -11.29
C LYS A 19 -4.02 -9.16 -12.42
N GLU A 20 -5.06 -9.94 -12.11
CA GLU A 20 -6.00 -10.48 -13.10
C GLU A 20 -6.77 -9.38 -13.82
N MET A 21 -7.12 -8.31 -13.10
CA MET A 21 -7.86 -7.16 -13.64
C MET A 21 -7.00 -6.19 -14.47
N ASP A 22 -5.69 -6.40 -14.57
CA ASP A 22 -4.73 -5.50 -15.23
C ASP A 22 -4.92 -4.02 -14.84
N VAL A 23 -4.79 -3.73 -13.54
CA VAL A 23 -5.03 -2.39 -12.99
C VAL A 23 -3.98 -1.33 -13.39
N SER A 24 -3.00 -1.69 -14.21
CA SER A 24 -1.90 -0.84 -14.63
C SER A 24 -2.37 0.46 -15.30
N ASP A 25 -3.43 0.39 -16.11
CA ASP A 25 -4.01 1.55 -16.80
C ASP A 25 -4.91 2.44 -15.91
N ILE A 26 -5.58 1.83 -14.92
CA ILE A 26 -6.51 2.54 -14.04
C ILE A 26 -5.75 3.29 -12.95
N ARG A 27 -4.64 2.69 -12.48
CA ARG A 27 -3.85 3.10 -11.32
C ARG A 27 -4.69 3.11 -10.04
N GLY A 28 -4.03 3.04 -8.88
CA GLY A 28 -4.74 3.08 -7.61
C GLY A 28 -3.83 3.29 -6.42
N VAL A 29 -4.42 3.30 -5.24
CA VAL A 29 -3.70 3.38 -3.97
C VAL A 29 -4.03 2.17 -3.11
N MET A 30 -2.99 1.54 -2.56
CA MET A 30 -3.12 0.65 -1.41
C MET A 30 -3.23 1.51 -0.16
N HIS A 31 -4.47 1.73 0.28
CA HIS A 31 -4.79 2.57 1.42
C HIS A 31 -4.30 1.95 2.73
N SER A 32 -3.73 2.79 3.59
CA SER A 32 -3.15 2.50 4.89
C SER A 32 -2.27 1.25 4.87
N PHE A 33 -1.29 1.24 3.95
CA PHE A 33 -0.42 0.10 3.69
C PHE A 33 0.31 -0.34 4.97
N ASN A 34 0.14 -1.62 5.31
CA ASN A 34 0.69 -2.24 6.52
C ASN A 34 1.50 -3.51 6.22
N GLY A 35 1.90 -3.72 4.96
CA GLY A 35 2.70 -4.85 4.53
C GLY A 35 4.21 -4.60 4.65
N ASP A 36 4.98 -5.61 4.31
CA ASP A 36 6.44 -5.57 4.25
C ASP A 36 6.95 -5.06 2.88
N VAL A 37 8.27 -5.08 2.72
CA VAL A 37 8.96 -4.66 1.48
C VAL A 37 8.66 -5.59 0.30
N GLU A 38 8.34 -6.87 0.54
CA GLU A 38 7.99 -7.80 -0.53
C GLU A 38 6.63 -7.45 -1.13
N TRP A 39 5.63 -7.23 -0.29
CA TRP A 39 4.31 -6.80 -0.72
C TRP A 39 4.34 -5.42 -1.36
N LEU A 40 5.11 -4.49 -0.80
CA LEU A 40 5.33 -3.17 -1.39
C LEU A 40 5.74 -3.31 -2.86
N LYS A 41 6.83 -4.03 -3.14
CA LYS A 41 7.35 -4.22 -4.51
C LYS A 41 6.30 -4.81 -5.43
N LYS A 42 5.58 -5.84 -4.98
CA LYS A 42 4.51 -6.48 -5.76
C LYS A 42 3.43 -5.48 -6.18
N PHE A 43 2.98 -4.59 -5.30
CA PHE A 43 1.95 -3.61 -5.66
C PHE A 43 2.50 -2.46 -6.52
N LEU A 44 3.72 -2.00 -6.27
CA LEU A 44 4.38 -1.01 -7.12
C LEU A 44 4.58 -1.55 -8.55
N ASP A 45 4.95 -2.83 -8.70
CA ASP A 45 5.09 -3.50 -10.00
C ASP A 45 3.75 -3.59 -10.77
N LEU A 46 2.60 -3.54 -10.07
CA LEU A 46 1.27 -3.43 -10.68
C LEU A 46 0.86 -1.98 -11.01
N GLY A 47 1.74 -1.00 -10.76
CA GLY A 47 1.47 0.42 -10.96
C GLY A 47 0.67 1.08 -9.84
N MET A 48 0.48 0.40 -8.70
CA MET A 48 -0.22 0.95 -7.54
C MET A 48 0.69 1.91 -6.77
N LEU A 49 0.09 2.93 -6.15
CA LEU A 49 0.72 3.75 -5.14
C LEU A 49 0.44 3.15 -3.76
N VAL A 50 1.22 3.54 -2.76
CA VAL A 50 0.97 3.16 -1.35
C VAL A 50 0.79 4.42 -0.52
N SER A 51 -0.17 4.40 0.40
CA SER A 51 -0.34 5.46 1.39
C SER A 51 -0.04 4.96 2.79
N TYR A 52 0.56 5.82 3.60
CA TYR A 52 0.90 5.54 4.98
C TYR A 52 0.09 6.41 5.93
N SER A 53 -0.56 5.76 6.89
CA SER A 53 -1.32 6.38 7.98
C SER A 53 -0.47 6.52 9.25
N GLY A 54 -1.10 6.89 10.38
CA GLY A 54 -0.44 6.99 11.68
C GLY A 54 0.29 5.72 12.12
N VAL A 55 -0.04 4.54 11.56
CA VAL A 55 0.67 3.27 11.75
C VAL A 55 2.17 3.40 11.48
N ALA A 56 2.58 4.24 10.52
CA ALA A 56 4.00 4.48 10.21
C ALA A 56 4.78 5.14 11.37
N SER A 57 4.09 5.65 12.40
CA SER A 57 4.71 6.22 13.60
C SER A 57 4.78 5.24 14.78
N PHE A 58 4.19 4.04 14.66
CA PHE A 58 4.10 3.10 15.78
C PHE A 58 5.44 2.40 16.03
N LYS A 59 5.90 2.39 17.29
CA LYS A 59 7.24 1.89 17.65
C LYS A 59 7.52 0.42 17.25
N LYS A 60 6.47 -0.40 17.11
CA LYS A 60 6.58 -1.86 16.91
C LYS A 60 6.38 -2.31 15.46
N THR A 61 6.03 -1.42 14.54
CA THR A 61 5.71 -1.76 13.15
C THR A 61 6.96 -1.70 12.27
N HIS A 62 7.94 -2.55 12.58
CA HIS A 62 9.23 -2.56 11.90
C HIS A 62 9.12 -2.81 10.40
N GLU A 63 8.26 -3.75 9.99
CA GLU A 63 7.99 -4.05 8.58
C GLU A 63 7.45 -2.84 7.82
N VAL A 64 6.54 -2.09 8.43
CA VAL A 64 6.00 -0.84 7.86
C VAL A 64 7.10 0.22 7.76
N HIS A 65 7.96 0.36 8.77
CA HIS A 65 9.09 1.30 8.68
C HIS A 65 10.04 0.94 7.54
N ASP A 66 10.29 -0.34 7.32
CA ASP A 66 11.14 -0.80 6.22
C ASP A 66 10.45 -0.58 4.86
N ALA A 67 9.14 -0.80 4.76
CA ALA A 67 8.36 -0.46 3.57
C ALA A 67 8.41 1.05 3.27
N VAL A 68 8.19 1.91 4.28
CA VAL A 68 8.28 3.38 4.12
C VAL A 68 9.66 3.78 3.58
N ARG A 69 10.75 3.21 4.10
CA ARG A 69 12.12 3.52 3.63
C ARG A 69 12.41 3.05 2.21
N ASN A 70 11.71 2.02 1.74
CA ASN A 70 11.91 1.45 0.40
C ASN A 70 10.90 1.97 -0.63
N THR A 71 9.92 2.76 -0.22
CA THR A 71 8.94 3.33 -1.14
C THR A 71 9.54 4.54 -1.86
N PRO A 72 9.54 4.56 -3.21
CA PRO A 72 9.93 5.74 -3.97
C PRO A 72 9.03 6.94 -3.62
N PHE A 73 9.63 8.14 -3.49
CA PHE A 73 8.89 9.33 -3.07
C PHE A 73 7.75 9.73 -4.01
N ASP A 74 7.87 9.41 -5.30
CA ASP A 74 6.86 9.64 -6.34
C ASP A 74 5.74 8.57 -6.36
N GLU A 75 5.90 7.50 -5.57
CA GLU A 75 4.92 6.42 -5.40
C GLU A 75 4.31 6.39 -3.99
N MET A 76 4.74 7.31 -3.12
CA MET A 76 4.31 7.45 -1.73
C MET A 76 3.22 8.52 -1.57
N LEU A 77 2.19 8.17 -0.82
CA LEU A 77 1.17 9.09 -0.33
C LEU A 77 1.11 9.09 1.20
N VAL A 78 0.51 10.12 1.77
CA VAL A 78 0.27 10.25 3.22
C VAL A 78 -1.21 10.41 3.49
N GLU A 79 -1.67 9.85 4.60
CA GLU A 79 -3.03 10.01 5.06
C GLU A 79 -3.14 9.97 6.58
N THR A 80 -4.30 10.36 7.10
CA THR A 80 -4.58 10.28 8.54
C THR A 80 -5.40 9.03 8.89
N ASP A 81 -6.21 8.54 7.97
CA ASP A 81 -7.29 7.57 8.26
C ASP A 81 -8.17 8.02 9.45
N ALA A 82 -8.38 9.33 9.57
CA ALA A 82 -9.22 9.90 10.61
C ALA A 82 -10.66 9.34 10.52
N PRO A 83 -11.31 9.03 11.65
CA PRO A 83 -10.94 9.41 13.03
C PRO A 83 -10.08 8.37 13.77
N TYR A 84 -9.45 7.41 13.09
CA TYR A 84 -8.89 6.21 13.73
C TYR A 84 -7.39 6.28 14.06
N LEU A 85 -6.55 6.61 13.07
CA LEU A 85 -5.09 6.45 13.15
C LEU A 85 -4.31 7.76 13.37
#